data_AF-A0ABD6SFZ9-F1
#
_entry.id   AF-A0ABD6SFZ9-F1
#
_cell.length_a   1.000
_cell.length_b   1.000
_cell.length_c   1.000
_cell.angle_alpha   90.00
_cell.angle_beta   90.00
_cell.angle_gamma   90.00
#
_symmetry.space_group_name_H-M   'P 1'
#
loop_
_entity.id
_entity.type
_entity.pdbx_description
1 polymer ?
#
loop_
_entity_poly.entity_id
_entity_poly.type
_entity_poly.pdbx_seq_one_letter_code
_entity_poly.pdbx_strand_id
1 'polypeptide(L)' 'MPVRLTSKASGRVIERTYTAKQLLEFMDEDELVVTMSQCNCQPVGETNVVECNCEDEWEDYKLDWL' A
#
# COMPACT_ATOMS: atom_id res chain seq x y z
N MET A 1 7.00 11.70 10.30
CA MET A 1 6.62 12.15 8.96
C MET A 1 5.46 11.30 8.50
N PRO A 2 4.25 11.87 8.46
CA PRO A 2 3.07 11.17 7.98
C PRO A 2 3.12 11.02 6.45
N VAL A 3 2.76 9.83 5.99
CA VAL A 3 2.75 9.44 4.58
C VAL A 3 1.38 8.83 4.29
N ARG A 4 0.79 9.22 3.17
CA ARG A 4 -0.48 8.70 2.70
C ARG A 4 -0.28 8.01 1.36
N LEU A 5 -0.65 6.75 1.29
CA LEU A 5 -0.74 5.98 0.06
C LEU A 5 -2.21 5.84 -0.32
N THR A 6 -2.54 6.15 -1.57
CA THR A 6 -3.89 5.97 -2.13
C THR A 6 -3.80 5.04 -3.33
N SER A 7 -4.46 3.89 -3.28
CA SER A 7 -4.69 3.07 -4.47
C SER A 7 -5.70 3.78 -5.36
N LYS A 8 -5.39 3.94 -6.64
CA LYS A 8 -6.31 4.45 -7.66
C LYS A 8 -7.23 3.35 -8.17
N ALA A 9 -6.81 2.08 -8.09
CA ALA A 9 -7.60 0.93 -8.53
C ALA A 9 -8.80 0.68 -7.60
N SER A 10 -8.58 0.65 -6.28
CA SER A 10 -9.64 0.40 -5.29
C SER A 10 -10.09 1.65 -4.53
N GLY A 11 -9.38 2.77 -4.63
CA GLY A 11 -9.62 3.95 -3.79
C GLY A 11 -9.19 3.79 -2.33
N ARG A 12 -8.52 2.68 -1.98
CA ARG A 12 -8.06 2.38 -0.62
C ARG A 12 -6.98 3.39 -0.20
N VAL A 13 -7.18 4.01 0.96
CA VAL A 13 -6.23 4.97 1.55
C VAL A 13 -5.56 4.35 2.76
N ILE A 14 -4.23 4.39 2.78
CA ILE A 14 -3.39 3.89 3.87
C ILE A 14 -2.52 5.02 4.36
N GLU A 15 -2.68 5.39 5.63
CA GLU A 15 -1.86 6.41 6.27
C GLU A 15 -0.92 5.75 7.29
N ARG A 16 0.36 6.09 7.21
CA ARG A 16 1.40 5.61 8.13
C ARG A 16 2.29 6.78 8.53
N THR A 17 2.87 6.68 9.73
CA THR A 17 3.84 7.66 10.21
C THR A 17 5.19 6.98 10.37
N TYR A 18 6.20 7.53 9.71
CA TYR A 18 7.58 7.05 9.79
C TYR A 18 8.47 8.08 10.46
N THR A 19 9.49 7.62 11.18
CA THR A 19 10.59 8.48 11.61
C THR A 19 11.50 8.81 10.43
N ALA A 20 12.28 9.89 10.52
CA ALA A 20 13.23 10.24 9.47
C ALA A 20 14.25 9.12 9.21
N LYS A 21 14.67 8.40 10.26
CA LYS A 21 15.58 7.25 10.14
C LYS A 21 14.93 6.11 9.35
N GLN A 22 13.68 5.78 9.62
CA GLN A 22 12.96 4.73 8.89
C GLN A 22 12.76 5.08 7.42
N LEU A 23 12.52 6.36 7.11
CA LEU A 23 12.42 6.81 5.71
C LEU A 23 13.73 6.66 4.94
N LEU A 24 14.86 6.89 5.61
CA LEU A 24 16.21 6.69 5.03
C LEU A 24 16.62 5.21 4.96
N GLU A 25 15.95 4.34 5.71
CA GLU A 25 16.19 2.89 5.70
C GLU A 25 15.43 2.20 4.56
N PHE A 26 14.37 2.80 4.02
CA PHE A 26 13.79 2.33 2.75
C PHE A 26 14.78 2.60 1.62
N MET A 27 15.13 1.54 0.89
CA MET A 27 16.09 1.64 -0.22
C MET A 27 15.49 2.39 -1.41
N ASP A 28 14.18 2.25 -1.64
CA ASP A 28 13.45 2.88 -2.75
C ASP A 28 11.97 3.15 -2.40
N GLU A 29 11.32 4.04 -3.17
CA GLU A 29 9.89 4.35 -3.05
C GLU A 29 9.01 3.11 -3.19
N ASP A 30 9.43 2.17 -4.03
CA ASP A 30 8.76 0.89 -4.22
C ASP A 30 8.75 0.08 -2.92
N GLU A 31 9.83 0.05 -2.13
CA GLU A 31 9.86 -0.69 -0.85
C GLU A 31 8.91 -0.09 0.19
N LEU A 32 8.81 1.24 0.22
CA LEU A 32 7.85 1.96 1.04
C LEU A 32 6.41 1.62 0.62
N VAL A 33 6.15 1.61 -0.68
CA VAL A 33 4.85 1.25 -1.26
C VAL A 33 4.52 -0.19 -0.92
N VAL A 34 5.41 -1.15 -1.15
CA VAL A 34 5.24 -2.57 -0.77
C VAL A 34 4.94 -2.72 0.72
N THR A 35 5.67 -2.00 1.58
CA THR A 35 5.47 -2.03 3.02
C THR A 35 4.09 -1.48 3.42
N MET A 36 3.63 -0.43 2.74
CA MET A 36 2.35 0.21 3.00
C MET A 36 1.16 -0.52 2.35
N SER A 37 1.36 -1.10 1.17
CA SER A 37 0.31 -1.58 0.25
C SER A 37 -0.12 -3.01 0.51
N GLN A 38 0.26 -3.62 1.66
CA GLN A 38 -0.16 -4.97 2.10
C GLN A 38 -1.52 -5.31 1.51
N CYS A 39 -1.52 -6.27 0.58
CA CYS A 39 -2.45 -6.34 -0.53
C CYS A 39 -3.92 -6.20 -0.14
N ASN A 40 -4.75 -5.68 -1.04
CA ASN A 40 -6.18 -5.69 -0.86
C ASN A 40 -6.69 -7.12 -1.05
N CYS A 41 -6.57 -7.92 0.00
CA CYS A 41 -7.01 -9.30 0.04
C CYS A 41 -8.50 -9.31 0.40
N GLN A 42 -9.34 -9.67 -0.56
CA GLN A 42 -10.78 -9.79 -0.34
C GLN A 42 -11.20 -11.26 -0.47
N PRO A 43 -12.13 -11.73 0.38
CA PRO A 43 -12.72 -13.05 0.20
C PRO A 43 -13.61 -13.04 -1.05
N VAL A 44 -13.38 -13.99 -1.96
CA VAL A 44 -14.14 -14.16 -3.20
C VAL A 44 -15.14 -15.30 -3.03
N GLY A 45 -16.44 -14.97 -3.03
CA GLY A 45 -17.54 -15.94 -3.02
C GLY A 45 -17.81 -16.66 -1.69
N GLU A 46 -18.66 -17.70 -1.73
CA GLU A 46 -19.03 -18.54 -0.57
C GLU A 46 -17.92 -19.53 -0.14
N THR A 47 -16.80 -19.58 -0.88
CA THR A 47 -15.77 -20.62 -0.77
C THR A 47 -14.59 -20.27 0.16
N ASN A 48 -14.62 -19.14 0.88
CA ASN A 48 -13.54 -18.68 1.77
C ASN A 48 -12.16 -18.58 1.10
N VAL A 49 -12.09 -18.43 -0.23
CA VAL A 49 -10.83 -18.19 -0.93
C VAL A 49 -10.52 -16.69 -0.86
N VAL A 50 -9.37 -16.34 -0.30
CA VAL A 50 -8.90 -14.96 -0.23
C VAL A 50 -8.05 -14.70 -1.47
N GLU A 51 -8.55 -13.87 -2.39
CA GLU A 51 -7.74 -13.39 -3.51
C GLU A 51 -7.13 -12.04 -3.13
N CYS A 52 -5.82 -11.95 -3.33
CA CYS A 52 -5.05 -10.73 -3.11
C CYS A 52 -4.68 -10.14 -4.46
N ASN A 53 -5.35 -9.05 -4.85
CA ASN A 53 -4.96 -8.30 -6.02
C ASN A 53 -3.83 -7.33 -5.67
N CYS A 54 -2.61 -7.86 -5.58
CA CYS A 54 -1.43 -7.08 -5.24
C CYS A 54 -0.92 -6.26 -6.44
N GLU A 55 -0.94 -6.84 -7.63
CA GLU A 55 -0.28 -6.30 -8.82
C GLU A 55 -1.01 -5.05 -9.36
N ASP A 56 -2.35 -5.09 -9.47
CA ASP A 56 -3.13 -3.92 -9.91
C ASP A 56 -3.12 -2.78 -8.87
N GLU A 57 -2.98 -3.09 -7.58
CA GLU A 57 -2.85 -2.08 -6.52
C GLU A 57 -1.47 -1.40 -6.53
N TRP A 58 -0.45 -2.07 -7.07
CA TRP A 58 0.94 -1.59 -7.14
C TRP A 58 1.22 -0.78 -8.39
N GLU A 59 0.56 -1.05 -9.51
CA GLU A 59 0.77 -0.27 -10.74
C GLU A 59 0.05 1.08 -10.71
N ASP A 60 -0.97 1.24 -9.86
CA ASP A 60 -1.84 2.42 -9.85
C ASP A 60 -2.01 3.03 -8.44
N TYR A 61 -0.92 3.52 -7.84
CA TYR A 61 -0.95 4.24 -6.55
C TYR A 61 -0.58 5.72 -6.65
N LYS A 62 -0.87 6.47 -5.58
CA LYS A 62 -0.41 7.83 -5.34
C LYS A 62 0.13 7.96 -3.92
N LEU A 63 1.38 8.39 -3.80
CA LEU A 63 2.05 8.68 -2.53
C LEU A 63 2.02 10.20 -2.26
N ASP A 64 1.50 10.60 -1.10
CA ASP A 64 1.46 12.00 -0.65
C ASP A 64 2.15 12.13 0.72
N TRP A 65 2.89 13.22 0.91
CA TRP A 65 3.45 13.63 2.20
C TRP A 65 2.47 14.59 2.89
N LEU A 66 2.14 14.34 4.16
CA LEU A 66 1.20 15.13 4.95
C LEU A 66 1.90 16.13 5.89
#